data_AF-A0A2A5M6X3-F1
#
_entry.id   AF-A0A2A5M6X3-F1
#
_cell.length_a   1.000
_cell.length_b   1.000
_cell.length_c   1.000
_cell.angle_alpha   90.00
_cell.angle_beta   90.00
_cell.angle_gamma   90.00
#
_symmetry.space_group_name_H-M   'P 1'
#
loop_
_entity.id
_entity.type
_entity.pdbx_description
1 polymer ?
#
loop_
_entity_poly.entity_id
_entity_poly.type
_entity_poly.pdbx_seq_one_letter_code
_entity_poly.pdbx_strand_id
1 'polypeptide(L)'
;ALYAIKEHFKNAQFILYGSLVSTALFKEFPNSKIIIENKLSRYKQALSLRKELGKIDLSFAFRSAFSSKIILHILKTKQRYFFDKNKHKEEHQVLKYLYFIENSLSIKAHSKDLKLPFKLKFQ
;
A
#
# COMPACT_ATOMS: atom_id res chain seq x y z
N ALA A 1 5.53 -4.46 -6.45
CA ALA A 1 4.79 -4.56 -5.17
C ALA A 1 3.27 -4.62 -5.39
N LEU A 2 2.58 -3.51 -5.69
CA LEU A 2 1.11 -3.52 -5.87
C LEU A 2 0.62 -4.51 -6.94
N TYR A 3 1.32 -4.59 -8.09
CA TYR A 3 1.00 -5.58 -9.12
C TYR A 3 1.16 -7.02 -8.65
N ALA A 4 2.17 -7.35 -7.83
CA ALA A 4 2.32 -8.69 -7.27
C ALA A 4 1.13 -9.07 -6.36
N ILE A 5 0.62 -8.11 -5.58
CA ILE A 5 -0.60 -8.31 -4.79
C ILE A 5 -1.81 -8.56 -5.71
N LYS A 6 -1.95 -7.76 -6.78
CA LYS A 6 -3.06 -7.89 -7.74
C LYS A 6 -3.02 -9.22 -8.50
N GLU A 7 -1.84 -9.67 -8.93
CA GLU A 7 -1.66 -10.95 -9.62
C GLU A 7 -2.05 -12.13 -8.72
N HIS A 8 -1.69 -12.05 -7.43
CA HIS A 8 -2.04 -13.06 -6.44
C HIS A 8 -3.53 -13.02 -6.05
N PHE A 9 -4.08 -11.83 -5.84
CA PHE A 9 -5.50 -11.61 -5.52
C PHE A 9 -6.23 -10.89 -6.66
N LYS A 10 -6.58 -11.64 -7.71
CA LYS A 10 -7.14 -11.10 -8.97
C LYS A 10 -8.35 -10.17 -8.78
N ASN A 11 -9.18 -10.45 -7.78
CA ASN A 11 -10.43 -9.72 -7.49
C ASN A 11 -10.33 -8.78 -6.27
N ALA A 12 -9.12 -8.49 -5.78
CA ALA A 12 -8.94 -7.60 -4.64
C ALA A 12 -9.37 -6.17 -4.96
N GLN A 13 -10.02 -5.55 -3.98
CA GLN A 13 -10.30 -4.11 -3.94
C GLN A 13 -9.20 -3.43 -3.12
N PHE A 14 -8.56 -2.42 -3.70
CA PHE A 14 -7.43 -1.72 -3.11
C PHE A 14 -7.86 -0.40 -2.49
N ILE A 15 -7.30 -0.08 -1.33
CA ILE A 15 -7.43 1.24 -0.70
C ILE A 15 -6.04 1.81 -0.56
N LEU A 16 -5.77 2.88 -1.30
CA LEU A 16 -4.48 3.57 -1.29
C LEU A 16 -4.59 4.83 -0.43
N TYR A 17 -4.11 4.72 0.80
CA TYR A 17 -4.14 5.79 1.80
C TYR A 17 -2.77 6.48 1.87
N GLY A 18 -2.72 7.79 1.68
CA GLY A 18 -1.47 8.56 1.76
C GLY A 18 -1.63 10.02 1.37
N SER A 19 -0.53 10.77 1.29
CA SER A 19 -0.57 12.17 0.80
C SER A 19 -0.97 12.23 -0.67
N LEU A 20 -1.46 13.39 -1.12
CA LEU A 20 -1.80 13.66 -2.53
C LEU A 20 -0.64 13.28 -3.46
N VAL A 21 0.57 13.76 -3.17
CA VAL A 21 1.76 13.49 -3.98
C VAL A 21 2.07 11.99 -4.04
N SER A 22 1.96 11.28 -2.91
CA SER A 22 2.29 9.84 -2.86
C SER A 22 1.25 8.95 -3.56
N THR A 23 0.00 9.41 -3.64
CA THR A 23 -1.11 8.63 -4.19
C THR A 23 -1.44 9.00 -5.64
N ALA A 24 -1.07 10.20 -6.09
CA ALA A 24 -1.36 10.69 -7.44
C ALA A 24 -0.86 9.75 -8.54
N LEU A 25 0.31 9.13 -8.37
CA LEU A 25 0.85 8.17 -9.34
C LEU A 25 -0.05 6.93 -9.52
N PHE A 26 -0.93 6.63 -8.57
CA PHE A 26 -1.75 5.43 -8.55
C PHE A 26 -3.23 5.69 -8.83
N LYS A 27 -3.59 6.88 -9.30
CA LYS A 27 -4.99 7.25 -9.60
C LYS A 27 -5.67 6.33 -10.61
N GLU A 28 -4.89 5.77 -11.54
CA GLU A 28 -5.34 4.86 -12.58
C GLU A 28 -5.11 3.38 -12.19
N PHE A 29 -4.69 3.11 -10.95
CA PHE A 29 -4.50 1.72 -10.52
C PHE A 29 -5.86 1.02 -10.45
N PRO A 30 -6.02 -0.14 -11.11
CA PRO A 30 -7.31 -0.80 -11.25
C PRO A 30 -7.86 -1.31 -9.91
N ASN A 31 -9.19 -1.30 -9.78
CA ASN A 31 -9.92 -1.72 -8.57
C ASN A 31 -9.42 -1.01 -7.32
N SER A 32 -9.11 0.29 -7.42
CA SER A 32 -8.56 1.05 -6.29
C SER A 32 -9.35 2.30 -5.96
N LYS A 33 -9.42 2.59 -4.66
CA LYS A 33 -9.91 3.84 -4.08
C LYS A 33 -8.74 4.58 -3.45
N ILE A 34 -8.55 5.84 -3.83
CA ILE A 34 -7.57 6.72 -3.18
C ILE A 34 -8.21 7.44 -2.00
N ILE A 35 -7.48 7.51 -0.88
CA ILE A 35 -7.86 8.31 0.28
C ILE A 35 -6.68 9.21 0.65
N ILE A 36 -6.90 10.51 0.57
CA ILE A 36 -5.88 11.50 0.90
C ILE A 36 -5.81 11.68 2.42
N GLU A 37 -4.64 11.43 2.98
CA GLU A 37 -4.35 11.62 4.40
C GLU A 37 -4.40 13.12 4.75
N ASN A 38 -5.21 13.47 5.75
CA ASN A 38 -5.07 14.75 6.42
C ASN A 38 -4.07 14.62 7.56
N LYS A 39 -2.85 15.15 7.38
CA LYS A 39 -1.74 14.99 8.33
C LYS A 39 -2.06 15.50 9.74
N LEU A 40 -2.89 16.54 9.87
CA LEU A 40 -3.29 17.14 11.16
C LEU A 40 -4.34 16.29 11.90
N SER A 41 -5.23 15.64 11.15
CA SER A 41 -6.36 14.88 11.72
C SER A 41 -6.35 13.38 11.40
N ARG A 42 -5.22 12.84 10.93
CA ARG A 42 -5.08 11.46 10.39
C ARG A 42 -5.67 10.36 11.26
N TYR A 43 -5.57 10.47 12.59
CA TYR A 43 -6.10 9.46 13.51
C TYR A 43 -7.62 9.56 13.64
N LYS A 44 -8.16 10.78 13.70
CA LYS A 44 -9.62 11.02 13.63
C LYS A 44 -10.18 10.57 12.28
N GLN A 45 -9.47 10.88 11.19
CA GLN A 45 -9.80 10.42 9.85
C GLN A 45 -9.82 8.90 9.77
N ALA A 46 -8.78 8.21 10.24
CA ALA A 46 -8.72 6.75 10.29
C ALA A 46 -9.88 6.14 11.09
N LEU A 47 -10.31 6.79 12.19
CA LEU A 47 -11.45 6.34 12.98
C LEU A 47 -12.79 6.48 12.23
N SER A 48 -12.98 7.56 11.47
CA SER A 48 -14.15 7.73 10.58
C SER A 48 -14.14 6.66 9.48
N LEU A 49 -13.00 6.53 8.80
CA LEU A 49 -12.80 5.57 7.71
C LEU A 49 -13.05 4.13 8.13
N ARG A 50 -12.71 3.76 9.37
CA ARG A 50 -13.02 2.43 9.89
C ARG A 50 -14.51 2.10 9.81
N LYS A 51 -15.39 3.09 10.05
CA LYS A 51 -16.85 2.90 9.95
C LYS A 51 -17.30 2.80 8.50
N GLU A 52 -16.69 3.58 7.61
CA GLU A 52 -17.05 3.67 6.19
C GLU A 52 -16.53 2.50 5.34
N LEU A 53 -15.31 2.03 5.60
CA LEU A 53 -14.62 1.03 4.78
C LEU A 53 -14.99 -0.41 5.14
N GLY A 54 -15.64 -0.63 6.29
CA GLY A 54 -16.01 -1.96 6.76
C GLY A 54 -14.80 -2.83 7.09
N LYS A 55 -14.88 -4.12 6.73
CA LYS A 55 -13.82 -5.11 7.01
C LYS A 55 -12.69 -4.97 6.00
N ILE A 56 -11.45 -4.95 6.49
CA ILE A 56 -10.24 -4.97 5.66
C ILE A 56 -9.43 -6.22 6.05
N ASP A 57 -9.24 -7.13 5.10
CA ASP A 57 -8.52 -8.39 5.35
C ASP A 57 -7.03 -8.17 5.57
N LEU A 58 -6.38 -7.44 4.64
CA LEU A 58 -4.94 -7.26 4.64
C LEU A 58 -4.58 -5.78 4.57
N SER A 59 -3.49 -5.42 5.24
CA SER A 59 -2.97 -4.06 5.19
C SER A 59 -1.45 -4.02 5.23
N PHE A 60 -0.87 -3.10 4.47
CA PHE A 60 0.56 -2.98 4.26
C PHE A 60 1.01 -1.54 4.50
N ALA A 61 1.85 -1.33 5.51
CA ALA A 61 2.50 -0.05 5.73
C ALA A 61 3.84 -0.01 5.00
N PHE A 62 3.87 0.57 3.80
CA PHE A 62 5.09 0.70 3.00
C PHE A 62 6.10 1.69 3.58
N ARG A 63 5.64 2.68 4.35
CA ARG A 63 6.52 3.58 5.09
C ARG A 63 6.72 3.02 6.49
N SER A 64 7.97 2.89 6.93
CA SER A 64 8.33 2.45 8.30
C SER A 64 7.98 3.47 9.40
N ALA A 65 7.11 4.46 9.11
CA ALA A 65 6.73 5.49 10.04
C ALA A 65 5.79 4.95 11.13
N PHE A 66 5.98 5.40 12.36
CA PHE A 66 5.14 5.00 13.49
C PHE A 66 3.67 5.36 13.30
N SER A 67 3.38 6.52 12.69
CA SER A 67 2.02 6.96 12.38
C SER A 67 1.25 5.96 11.50
N SER A 68 1.91 5.38 10.49
CA SER A 68 1.30 4.38 9.61
C SER A 68 0.92 3.12 10.38
N LYS A 69 1.73 2.72 11.37
CA LYS A 69 1.39 1.59 12.25
C LYS A 69 0.13 1.89 13.05
N ILE A 70 0.04 3.05 13.70
CA ILE A 70 -1.14 3.45 14.48
C ILE A 70 -2.40 3.46 13.61
N ILE A 71 -2.34 4.04 12.41
CA ILE A 71 -3.49 4.10 11.49
C ILE A 71 -4.02 2.70 11.16
N LEU A 72 -3.15 1.73 10.82
CA LEU A 72 -3.58 0.37 10.53
C LEU A 72 -4.17 -0.36 11.75
N HIS A 73 -3.74 -0.01 12.97
CA HIS A 73 -4.38 -0.51 14.20
C HIS A 73 -5.77 0.10 14.38
N ILE A 74 -5.92 1.41 14.18
CA ILE A 74 -7.22 2.10 14.26
C ILE A 74 -8.20 1.50 13.26
N LEU A 75 -7.77 1.23 12.01
CA LEU A 75 -8.60 0.63 10.96
C LEU A 75 -9.01 -0.83 11.25
N LYS A 76 -8.47 -1.47 12.28
CA LYS A 76 -8.80 -2.86 12.68
C LYS A 76 -8.73 -3.89 11.55
N THR A 77 -7.71 -3.77 10.71
CA THR A 77 -7.45 -4.75 9.64
C THR A 77 -7.16 -6.15 10.22
N LYS A 78 -7.58 -7.23 9.55
CA LYS A 78 -7.43 -8.60 10.06
C LYS A 78 -5.96 -9.01 10.16
N GLN A 79 -5.16 -8.70 9.14
CA GLN A 79 -3.71 -8.88 9.15
C GLN A 79 -2.99 -7.59 8.74
N ARG A 80 -1.84 -7.33 9.38
CA ARG A 80 -1.03 -6.11 9.22
C ARG A 80 0.40 -6.49 8.95
N TYR A 81 0.97 -5.87 7.93
CA TYR A 81 2.37 -6.02 7.56
C TYR A 81 3.04 -4.65 7.55
N PHE A 82 4.25 -4.59 8.10
CA PHE A 82 4.99 -3.34 8.26
C PHE A 82 6.34 -3.45 7.55
N PHE A 83 6.59 -2.54 6.61
CA PHE A 83 7.87 -2.46 5.92
C PHE A 83 8.98 -2.08 6.90
N ASP A 84 10.09 -2.80 6.81
CA ASP A 84 11.31 -2.51 7.56
C ASP A 84 12.42 -2.07 6.59
N LYS A 85 12.76 -0.77 6.64
CA LYS A 85 13.83 -0.18 5.84
C LYS A 85 15.21 -0.78 6.10
N ASN A 86 15.40 -1.46 7.24
CA ASN A 86 16.66 -2.09 7.59
C ASN A 86 16.83 -3.49 6.97
N LYS A 87 15.77 -4.06 6.40
CA LYS A 87 15.87 -5.29 5.61
C LYS A 87 16.28 -4.95 4.19
N HIS A 88 17.14 -5.78 3.59
CA HIS A 88 17.61 -5.62 2.21
C HIS A 88 18.21 -4.22 1.95
N LYS A 89 19.12 -3.75 2.83
CA LYS A 89 19.63 -2.36 2.78
C LYS A 89 20.30 -1.99 1.46
N GLU A 90 21.04 -2.93 0.87
CA GLU A 90 21.80 -2.73 -0.37
C GLU A 90 20.92 -2.73 -1.65
N GLU A 91 19.65 -3.10 -1.53
CA GLU A 91 18.76 -3.24 -2.67
C GLU A 91 18.13 -1.92 -3.11
N HIS A 92 17.71 -1.83 -4.37
CA HIS A 92 16.90 -0.70 -4.83
C HIS A 92 15.54 -0.67 -4.13
N GLN A 93 15.00 0.53 -3.89
CA GLN A 93 13.73 0.72 -3.17
C GLN A 93 12.56 -0.07 -3.78
N VAL A 94 12.54 -0.21 -5.11
CA VAL A 94 11.55 -1.00 -5.85
C VAL A 94 11.61 -2.47 -5.44
N LEU A 95 12.81 -3.04 -5.37
CA LEU A 95 13.04 -4.43 -4.95
C LEU A 95 12.74 -4.61 -3.46
N LYS A 96 13.12 -3.67 -2.60
CA LYS A 96 12.77 -3.73 -1.16
C LYS A 96 11.26 -3.84 -0.95
N TYR A 97 10.47 -3.06 -1.67
CA TYR A 97 9.00 -3.15 -1.59
C TYR A 97 8.45 -4.43 -2.21
N LEU A 98 9.10 -4.99 -3.24
CA LEU A 98 8.72 -6.28 -3.79
C LEU A 98 8.97 -7.40 -2.79
N TYR A 99 10.18 -7.49 -2.24
CA TYR A 99 10.56 -8.48 -1.23
C TYR A 99 9.71 -8.37 0.03
N PHE A 100 9.32 -7.16 0.43
CA PHE A 100 8.37 -6.96 1.51
C PHE A 100 7.04 -7.67 1.25
N ILE A 101 6.48 -7.54 0.05
CA ILE A 101 5.22 -8.21 -0.31
C ILE A 101 5.39 -9.72 -0.45
N GLU A 102 6.46 -10.16 -1.12
CA GLU A 102 6.77 -11.60 -1.27
C GLU A 102 6.88 -12.28 0.10
N ASN A 103 7.64 -11.69 1.03
CA ASN A 103 7.79 -12.22 2.37
C ASN A 103 6.49 -12.14 3.20
N SER A 104 5.70 -11.06 3.03
CA SER A 104 4.45 -10.88 3.80
C SER A 104 3.38 -11.89 3.40
N LEU A 105 3.30 -12.22 2.11
CA LEU A 105 2.28 -13.13 1.57
C LEU A 105 2.80 -14.55 1.30
N SER A 106 4.11 -14.78 1.49
CA SER A 106 4.78 -16.03 1.09
C SER A 106 4.55 -16.38 -0.39
N ILE A 107 4.71 -15.38 -1.26
CA ILE A 107 4.56 -15.51 -2.72
C ILE A 107 5.86 -15.13 -3.44
N LYS A 108 5.96 -15.49 -4.72
CA LYS A 108 6.98 -14.96 -5.63
C LYS A 108 6.31 -14.17 -6.74
N ALA A 109 6.79 -12.96 -7.01
CA ALA A 109 6.27 -12.13 -8.08
C ALA A 109 6.73 -12.63 -9.45
N HIS A 110 5.85 -12.54 -10.45
CA HIS A 110 6.17 -12.96 -11.81
C HIS A 110 7.15 -12.01 -12.53
N SER A 111 7.21 -10.75 -12.11
CA SER A 111 8.08 -9.73 -12.68
C SER A 111 8.65 -8.84 -11.58
N LYS A 112 9.92 -8.48 -11.73
CA LYS A 112 10.63 -7.52 -10.87
C LYS A 112 10.68 -6.12 -11.48
N ASP A 113 10.10 -5.94 -12.66
CA ASP A 113 10.22 -4.71 -13.43
C ASP A 113 9.39 -3.59 -12.81
N LEU A 114 9.88 -2.37 -12.93
CA LEU A 114 9.13 -1.19 -12.55
C LEU A 114 7.99 -0.99 -13.55
N LYS A 115 6.75 -1.09 -13.06
CA LYS A 115 5.54 -0.84 -13.83
C LYS A 115 4.77 0.33 -13.20
N LEU A 116 4.46 1.34 -14.01
CA LEU A 116 3.56 2.43 -13.64
C LEU A 116 2.13 2.10 -14.08
N PRO A 117 1.09 2.58 -13.36
CA PRO A 117 -0.30 2.30 -13.69
C PRO A 117 -0.89 3.24 -14.74
N PHE A 118 -0.06 4.00 -15.45
CA PHE A 118 -0.46 4.87 -16.54
C PHE A 118 0.53 4.71 -17.69
N LYS A 119 0.07 4.93 -18.92
CA LYS A 119 0.96 5.06 -20.08
C LYS A 119 1.58 6.44 -20.05
N LEU A 120 2.91 6.52 -20.14
CA LEU A 120 3.61 7.79 -20.34
C LEU A 120 3.11 8.38 -21.67
N LYS A 121 2.32 9.45 -21.59
CA LYS A 121 2.08 10.32 -22.73
C LYS A 121 3.29 11.24 -22.80
N PHE A 122 4.31 10.83 -23.53
CA PHE A 122 5.26 11.82 -24.05
C PHE A 122 4.49 12.61 -25.12
N GLN A 123 4.19 13.86 -24.82
CA GLN A 123 3.87 14.86 -25.84
C GLN A 123 5.17 15.47 -26.34
#